data_AF-A0A2W6TBC0-F1
#
_entry.id   AF-A0A2W6TBC0-F1
#
_cell.length_a   1.000
_cell.length_b   1.000
_cell.length_c   1.000
_cell.angle_alpha   90.00
_cell.angle_beta   90.00
_cell.angle_gamma   90.00
#
_symmetry.space_group_name_H-M   'P 1'
#
loop_
_entity.id
_entity.type
_entity.pdbx_description
1 polymer ?
#
loop_
_entity_poly.entity_id
_entity_poly.type
_entity_poly.pdbx_seq_one_letter_code
_entity_poly.pdbx_strand_id
1 'polypeptide(L)'
;STNELRGDTRLLNLLRGAVDAVADEQGWALLSAVGNQIANRASFDSRNYGYRKLSELIDATGLFEVKRAGKSSAVRALPRKGARDEN
;
A
#
# COMPACT_ATOMS: atom_id res chain seq x y z
N SER A 1 -9.20 -11.67 8.35
CA SER A 1 -7.88 -12.03 8.93
C SER A 1 -6.74 -11.54 8.04
N THR A 2 -5.56 -11.21 8.59
CA THR A 2 -4.38 -10.74 7.82
C THR A 2 -4.00 -11.68 6.66
N ASN A 3 -4.26 -12.98 6.82
CA ASN A 3 -4.01 -13.98 5.78
C ASN A 3 -4.91 -13.80 4.55
N GLU A 4 -6.15 -13.32 4.73
CA GLU A 4 -7.08 -13.02 3.63
C GLU A 4 -6.64 -11.77 2.87
N LEU A 5 -6.12 -10.74 3.57
CA LEU A 5 -5.58 -9.54 2.93
C LEU A 5 -4.35 -9.84 2.07
N ARG A 6 -3.48 -10.73 2.55
CA ARG A 6 -2.30 -11.19 1.79
C ARG A 6 -2.67 -12.12 0.64
N GLY A 7 -3.78 -12.83 0.74
CA GLY A 7 -4.33 -13.68 -0.33
C GLY A 7 -5.08 -12.90 -1.41
N ASP A 8 -5.60 -11.72 -1.08
CA ASP A 8 -6.35 -10.87 -2.01
C ASP A 8 -5.40 -10.21 -3.04
N THR A 9 -5.13 -10.96 -4.10
CA THR A 9 -4.21 -10.54 -5.16
C THR A 9 -4.70 -9.28 -5.88
N ARG A 10 -6.02 -9.04 -5.94
CA ARG A 10 -6.58 -7.83 -6.56
C ARG A 10 -6.28 -6.62 -5.71
N LEU A 11 -6.54 -6.70 -4.40
CA LEU A 11 -6.17 -5.66 -3.44
C LEU A 11 -4.67 -5.35 -3.51
N LEU A 12 -3.83 -6.38 -3.44
CA LEU A 12 -2.38 -6.19 -3.42
C LEU A 12 -1.84 -5.55 -4.71
N ASN A 13 -2.37 -5.96 -5.87
CA ASN A 13 -1.98 -5.35 -7.15
C ASN A 13 -2.47 -3.91 -7.26
N LEU A 14 -3.67 -3.61 -6.78
CA LEU A 14 -4.21 -2.25 -6.75
C LEU A 14 -3.33 -1.34 -5.87
N LEU A 15 -3.02 -1.77 -4.65
CA LEU A 15 -2.18 -1.00 -3.71
C LEU A 15 -0.77 -0.80 -4.27
N ARG A 16 -0.12 -1.87 -4.76
CA ARG A 16 1.24 -1.77 -5.30
C ARG A 16 1.30 -0.88 -6.53
N GLY A 17 0.36 -1.04 -7.47
CA GLY A 17 0.29 -0.20 -8.66
C GLY A 17 -0.04 1.26 -8.37
N ALA A 18 -0.82 1.54 -7.32
CA ALA A 18 -1.12 2.91 -6.91
C ALA A 18 0.10 3.59 -6.24
N VAL A 19 0.82 2.87 -5.39
CA VAL A 19 2.08 3.34 -4.79
C VAL A 19 3.11 3.60 -5.87
N ASP A 20 3.34 2.65 -6.77
CA ASP A 20 4.34 2.76 -7.86
C ASP A 20 4.06 3.95 -8.78
N ALA A 21 2.79 4.21 -9.10
CA ALA A 21 2.40 5.31 -9.99
C ALA A 21 2.62 6.72 -9.40
N VAL A 22 2.77 6.84 -8.08
CA VAL A 22 2.92 8.14 -7.39
C VAL A 22 4.13 8.15 -6.45
N ALA A 23 5.01 7.15 -6.59
CA ALA A 23 6.26 7.09 -5.84
C ALA A 23 7.29 8.04 -6.47
N ASP A 24 8.00 8.75 -5.61
CA ASP A 24 9.15 9.55 -5.98
C ASP A 24 10.37 8.63 -6.27
N GLU A 25 11.48 9.22 -6.71
CA GLU A 25 12.72 8.49 -7.06
C GLU A 25 13.29 7.62 -5.92
N GLN A 26 12.91 7.91 -4.67
CA GLN A 26 13.30 7.14 -3.49
C GLN A 26 12.34 5.97 -3.18
N GLY A 27 11.33 5.74 -4.02
CA GLY A 27 10.30 4.71 -3.86
C GLY A 27 9.23 5.04 -2.81
N TRP A 28 9.23 6.27 -2.27
CA TRP A 28 8.23 6.72 -1.31
C TRP A 28 7.10 7.44 -2.02
N ALA A 29 5.87 7.19 -1.60
CA ALA A 29 4.66 7.81 -2.13
C ALA A 29 3.87 8.47 -1.02
N LEU A 30 3.32 9.67 -1.25
CA LEU A 30 2.42 10.30 -0.28
C LEU A 30 1.12 9.50 -0.17
N LEU A 31 0.71 9.14 1.05
CA LEU A 31 -0.50 8.35 1.29
C LEU A 31 -1.76 9.01 0.70
N SER A 32 -1.84 10.33 0.74
CA SER A 32 -2.93 11.08 0.12
C SER A 32 -2.95 10.90 -1.41
N ALA A 33 -1.77 10.91 -2.06
CA ALA A 33 -1.65 10.67 -3.50
C ALA A 33 -2.02 9.22 -3.85
N VAL A 34 -1.59 8.25 -3.04
CA VAL A 34 -1.98 6.83 -3.19
C VAL A 34 -3.49 6.66 -3.07
N GLY A 35 -4.12 7.27 -2.07
CA GLY A 35 -5.57 7.23 -1.90
C GLY A 35 -6.33 7.80 -3.10
N ASN A 36 -5.88 8.94 -3.63
CA ASN A 36 -6.44 9.53 -4.84
C ASN A 36 -6.26 8.61 -6.07
N GLN A 37 -5.08 8.02 -6.22
CA GLN A 37 -4.79 7.13 -7.34
C GLN A 37 -5.63 5.85 -7.30
N ILE A 38 -5.89 5.32 -6.10
CA ILE A 38 -6.79 4.20 -5.90
C ILE A 38 -8.23 4.58 -6.28
N ALA A 39 -8.72 5.72 -5.78
CA ALA A 39 -10.08 6.20 -6.05
C ALA A 39 -10.35 6.44 -7.55
N ASN A 40 -9.32 6.90 -8.29
CA ASN A 40 -9.42 7.09 -9.74
C ASN A 40 -9.41 5.77 -10.53
N ARG A 41 -8.84 4.70 -9.99
CA ARG A 41 -8.68 3.40 -10.68
C ARG A 41 -9.78 2.40 -10.32
N ALA A 42 -10.36 2.50 -9.13
CA ALA A 42 -11.34 1.56 -8.64
C ALA A 42 -12.26 2.20 -7.59
N SER A 43 -13.51 1.73 -7.55
CA SER A 43 -14.42 1.97 -6.43
C SER A 43 -13.94 1.19 -5.20
N PHE A 44 -13.01 1.78 -4.46
CA PHE A 44 -12.34 1.15 -3.35
C PHE A 44 -12.77 1.78 -2.01
N ASP A 45 -13.12 0.94 -1.05
CA ASP A 45 -13.42 1.37 0.33
C ASP A 45 -12.70 0.45 1.33
N SER A 46 -11.89 1.03 2.23
CA SER A 46 -11.12 0.29 3.24
C SER A 46 -12.01 -0.40 4.29
N ARG A 47 -13.25 0.06 4.47
CA ARG A 47 -14.21 -0.51 5.43
C ARG A 47 -14.69 -1.88 4.99
N ASN A 48 -14.69 -2.18 3.69
CA ASN A 48 -14.99 -3.51 3.17
C ASN A 48 -13.99 -4.57 3.68
N TYR A 49 -12.80 -4.12 4.09
CA TYR A 49 -11.75 -4.96 4.66
C TYR A 49 -11.65 -4.85 6.20
N GLY A 50 -12.56 -4.10 6.84
CA GLY A 50 -12.60 -3.90 8.28
C GLY A 50 -11.70 -2.77 8.80
N TYR A 51 -11.15 -1.92 7.93
CA TYR A 51 -10.23 -0.84 8.32
C TYR A 51 -10.87 0.53 8.18
N ARG A 52 -10.65 1.40 9.17
CA ARG A 52 -11.18 2.79 9.16
C ARG A 52 -10.36 3.73 8.29
N LYS A 53 -9.06 3.45 8.13
CA LYS A 53 -8.13 4.27 7.37
C LYS A 53 -7.35 3.41 6.38
N LEU A 54 -7.08 3.98 5.20
CA LEU A 54 -6.22 3.36 4.18
C LEU A 54 -4.83 3.01 4.75
N SER A 55 -4.25 3.86 5.60
CA SER A 55 -2.96 3.60 6.25
C SER A 55 -2.96 2.31 7.07
N GLU A 56 -4.05 2.03 7.79
CA GLU A 56 -4.14 0.84 8.64
C GLU A 56 -4.29 -0.42 7.80
N LEU A 57 -5.05 -0.35 6.71
CA LEU A 57 -5.16 -1.47 5.78
C LEU A 57 -3.82 -1.78 5.10
N ILE A 58 -3.13 -0.75 4.58
CA ILE A 58 -1.83 -0.88 3.92
C ILE A 58 -0.82 -1.51 4.87
N ASP A 59 -0.74 -1.00 6.09
CA ASP A 59 0.13 -1.52 7.15
C ASP A 59 -0.22 -2.98 7.50
N ALA A 60 -1.51 -3.29 7.63
CA ALA A 60 -1.97 -4.64 7.93
C ALA A 60 -1.65 -5.68 6.86
N THR A 61 -1.50 -5.29 5.58
CA THR A 61 -1.04 -6.23 4.54
C THR A 61 0.37 -6.76 4.84
N GLY A 62 1.21 -5.98 5.55
CA GLY A 62 2.60 -6.30 5.86
C GLY A 62 3.53 -6.32 4.63
N LEU A 63 3.10 -5.73 3.51
CA LEU A 63 3.85 -5.66 2.25
C LEU A 63 4.33 -4.24 1.93
N PHE A 64 4.05 -3.29 2.82
CA PHE A 64 4.38 -1.89 2.67
C PHE A 64 4.97 -1.35 3.96
N GLU A 65 5.86 -0.39 3.82
CA GLU A 65 6.38 0.41 4.91
C GLU A 65 5.59 1.72 4.97
N VAL A 66 5.04 2.06 6.14
CA VAL A 66 4.29 3.30 6.36
C VAL A 66 5.09 4.21 7.30
N LYS A 67 5.51 5.37 6.80
CA LYS A 67 6.22 6.40 7.58
C LYS A 67 5.29 7.57 7.86
N ARG A 68 5.11 7.90 9.14
CA ARG A 68 4.33 9.06 9.56
C ARG A 68 5.29 10.25 9.74
N ALA A 69 5.04 11.35 9.05
CA ALA A 69 5.81 12.59 9.11
C ALA A 69 4.88 13.76 9.45
N GLY A 70 4.61 13.95 10.75
CA GLY A 70 3.72 15.00 11.25
C GLY A 70 2.29 14.84 10.71
N LYS A 71 1.82 15.82 9.92
CA LYS A 71 0.48 15.81 9.31
C LYS A 71 0.38 14.93 8.05
N SER A 72 1.51 14.47 7.52
CA SER A 72 1.57 13.68 6.30
C SER A 72 2.04 12.26 6.60
N SER A 73 1.62 11.29 5.78
CA SER A 73 2.15 9.93 5.83
C SER A 73 2.65 9.55 4.44
N ALA A 74 3.79 8.86 4.40
CA ALA A 74 4.35 8.29 3.19
C ALA A 74 4.32 6.76 3.29
N VAL A 75 4.19 6.12 2.14
CA VAL A 75 4.11 4.67 1.99
C VAL A 75 5.10 4.23 0.92
N ARG A 76 5.80 3.12 1.15
CA ARG A 76 6.69 2.49 0.19
C ARG A 76 6.39 0.99 0.10
N ALA A 77 6.41 0.43 -1.10
CA ALA A 77 6.29 -1.02 -1.27
C ALA A 77 7.55 -1.71 -0.77
N LEU A 78 7.41 -2.72 0.11
CA LEU A 78 8.55 -3.53 0.52
C LEU A 78 8.98 -4.45 -0.63
N PRO A 79 10.29 -4.72 -0.77
CA PRO A 79 10.76 -5.76 -1.66
C PRO A 79 10.09 -7.08 -1.25
N ARG A 80 9.70 -7.90 -2.24
CA ARG A 80 9.15 -9.23 -1.95
C ARG A 80 10.23 -10.00 -1.19
N LYS A 81 9.99 -10.30 0.09
CA LYS A 81 10.85 -11.16 0.91
C LYS A 81 10.90 -12.54 0.22
N GLY A 82 11.91 -12.74 -0.62
CA GLY A 82 11.95 -13.83 -1.61
C GLY A 82 12.74 -13.52 -2.89
N ALA A 83 13.06 -12.25 -3.18
CA ALA A 83 14.21 -11.96 -4.04
C ALA A 83 15.48 -12.30 -3.23
N ARG A 84 15.85 -13.58 -3.25
CA ARG A 84 17.12 -14.07 -2.74
C ARG A 84 18.23 -13.22 -3.34
N ASP A 85 19.08 -12.69 -2.48
CA ASP A 85 20.51 -12.68 -2.66
C ASP A 85 20.95 -13.85 -3.55
N GLU A 86 21.30 -13.55 -4.79
CA GLU A 86 22.22 -14.37 -5.59
C GLU A 86 23.21 -13.41 -6.24
N ASN A 87 24.29 -13.13 -5.49
CA ASN A 87 25.66 -13.01 -6.00
C ASN A 87 26.65 -13.07 -4.84
#